data_AF-A0AA43L8B0-F1
#
_entry.id   AF-A0AA43L8B0-F1
#
_cell.length_a   1.000
_cell.length_b   1.000
_cell.length_c   1.000
_cell.angle_alpha   90.00
_cell.angle_beta   90.00
_cell.angle_gamma   90.00
#
_symmetry.space_group_name_H-M   'P 1'
#
loop_
_entity.id
_entity.type
_entity.pdbx_description
1 polymer ?
#
loop_
_entity_poly.entity_id
_entity_poly.type
_entity_poly.pdbx_seq_one_letter_code
_entity_poly.pdbx_strand_id
1 'polypeptide(L)'
;MKGERQQDGFRSSEERPFKFMYKASDRAVGMEMSQAGSVASAAAEFINGVEQKDVVEPLNRSYFKRPGEPSAFLVLREGREEREERPATREGIRSVQAGPCLIRSEEWLLEPELFCLYENWLSSEDELQANRMLQRIYYRLQAATTALLESPDGEWAAVTLLHPEELATQPAKLTALQDAQLEALFTAVAESQRQGGDCRLDLLAAYTASGAEFAAKREFIEVVADQTLGHAYAAACRIGALIAPDVAPSAAAEIARIADFLVLDGAASELAPEGAAAEGFALAAGEILAAVRSVKPAAVVLAAGTPAASALADLYQIGFSGIFCSAGQRTEALLRAACLIWIARQQKTLDTTAGGRQ
;
A
#
# COMPACT_ATOMS: atom_id res chain seq x y z
N MET A 1 -8.11 -82.83 -17.93
CA MET A 1 -7.77 -82.77 -16.48
C MET A 1 -8.70 -81.76 -15.82
N LYS A 2 -9.17 -82.07 -14.60
CA LYS A 2 -9.67 -81.20 -13.50
C LYS A 2 -9.66 -79.67 -13.76
N GLY A 3 -10.69 -78.86 -13.48
CA GLY A 3 -12.10 -79.04 -13.01
C GLY A 3 -12.87 -77.74 -13.37
N GLU A 4 -14.21 -77.68 -13.51
CA GLU A 4 -15.25 -77.76 -12.46
C GLU A 4 -14.91 -76.91 -11.21
N ARG A 5 -15.72 -75.93 -10.74
CA ARG A 5 -17.20 -75.71 -10.88
C ARG A 5 -17.67 -74.32 -10.41
N GLN A 6 -18.82 -73.86 -10.96
CA GLN A 6 -19.97 -73.15 -10.34
C GLN A 6 -19.78 -71.76 -9.65
N GLN A 7 -20.56 -70.72 -10.02
CA GLN A 7 -21.86 -70.24 -9.43
C GLN A 7 -21.74 -69.74 -7.97
N ASP A 8 -22.54 -68.83 -7.39
CA ASP A 8 -23.48 -67.75 -7.79
C ASP A 8 -23.74 -66.94 -6.47
N GLY A 9 -24.30 -65.73 -6.39
CA GLY A 9 -24.81 -64.78 -7.39
C GLY A 9 -25.70 -63.69 -6.72
N PHE A 10 -26.07 -62.64 -7.47
CA PHE A 10 -27.15 -61.64 -7.18
C PHE A 10 -27.12 -60.71 -5.93
N ARG A 11 -27.03 -59.40 -6.23
CA ARG A 11 -27.85 -58.24 -5.77
C ARG A 11 -28.30 -58.11 -4.30
N SER A 12 -27.98 -56.95 -3.69
CA SER A 12 -28.90 -55.86 -3.24
C SER A 12 -28.07 -54.82 -2.46
N SER A 13 -27.96 -53.55 -2.87
CA SER A 13 -28.87 -52.40 -2.65
C SER A 13 -28.88 -51.84 -1.22
N GLU A 14 -29.21 -50.55 -1.11
CA GLU A 14 -29.38 -49.73 0.10
C GLU A 14 -28.16 -48.92 0.57
N GLU A 15 -28.02 -47.75 -0.08
CA GLU A 15 -27.85 -46.49 0.64
C GLU A 15 -28.77 -46.43 1.88
N ARG A 16 -28.33 -45.83 3.00
CA ARG A 16 -29.10 -44.81 3.73
C ARG A 16 -28.31 -44.10 4.84
N PRO A 17 -28.76 -42.90 5.26
CA PRO A 17 -28.00 -41.97 6.10
C PRO A 17 -28.41 -42.01 7.57
N PHE A 18 -27.61 -41.40 8.44
CA PHE A 18 -28.01 -41.08 9.80
C PHE A 18 -28.70 -39.71 9.86
N LYS A 19 -30.02 -39.72 10.10
CA LYS A 19 -30.83 -38.53 10.41
C LYS A 19 -30.91 -38.29 11.92
N PHE A 20 -30.87 -37.01 12.27
CA PHE A 20 -31.54 -36.34 13.41
C PHE A 20 -32.39 -37.17 14.38
N MET A 21 -32.21 -36.88 15.68
CA MET A 21 -33.35 -36.75 16.59
C MET A 21 -33.23 -35.52 17.49
N TYR A 22 -34.12 -34.56 17.28
CA TYR A 22 -34.58 -33.65 18.33
C TYR A 22 -35.59 -34.38 19.22
N LYS A 23 -35.55 -34.15 20.54
CA LYS A 23 -36.77 -34.10 21.37
C LYS A 23 -36.64 -32.97 22.40
N ALA A 24 -37.75 -32.26 22.58
CA ALA A 24 -37.84 -31.03 23.37
C ALA A 24 -38.70 -31.23 24.62
N SER A 25 -38.33 -30.50 25.69
CA SER A 25 -39.14 -30.14 26.87
C SER A 25 -38.23 -29.38 27.84
N ASP A 26 -38.60 -28.31 28.54
CA ASP A 26 -39.81 -27.45 28.51
C ASP A 26 -39.49 -26.20 29.39
N ARG A 27 -39.95 -24.99 28.99
CA ARG A 27 -40.07 -23.74 29.82
C ARG A 27 -38.84 -23.19 30.58
N ALA A 28 -38.80 -21.96 31.09
CA ALA A 28 -39.36 -20.64 30.72
C ALA A 28 -38.79 -19.61 31.74
N VAL A 29 -38.77 -18.31 31.40
CA VAL A 29 -38.35 -17.18 32.28
C VAL A 29 -36.84 -17.21 32.62
N GLY A 30 -36.07 -16.12 32.61
CA GLY A 30 -36.33 -14.71 32.33
C GLY A 30 -35.34 -13.84 33.13
N MET A 31 -35.31 -12.53 32.84
CA MET A 31 -34.58 -11.48 33.57
C MET A 31 -33.08 -11.33 33.28
N GLU A 32 -32.76 -10.23 32.59
CA GLU A 32 -31.44 -9.62 32.50
C GLU A 32 -30.95 -9.15 33.89
N MET A 33 -29.64 -9.16 34.14
CA MET A 33 -28.96 -8.05 34.84
C MET A 33 -27.48 -8.03 34.49
N SER A 34 -26.97 -6.86 34.14
CA SER A 34 -25.55 -6.61 33.88
C SER A 34 -24.73 -6.65 35.16
N GLN A 35 -23.51 -7.21 35.11
CA GLN A 35 -22.43 -6.81 36.02
C GLN A 35 -21.13 -6.60 35.26
N ALA A 36 -20.55 -5.41 35.42
CA ALA A 36 -19.26 -5.05 34.86
C ALA A 36 -18.14 -5.62 35.74
N GLY A 37 -17.29 -6.47 35.16
CA GLY A 37 -16.07 -6.97 35.81
C GLY A 37 -14.92 -5.99 35.64
N SER A 38 -14.77 -5.04 36.57
CA SER A 38 -13.53 -4.26 36.69
C SER A 38 -12.42 -5.16 37.24
N VAL A 39 -11.30 -5.26 36.54
CA VAL A 39 -10.09 -5.90 37.06
C VAL A 39 -8.97 -4.86 37.08
N ALA A 40 -8.66 -4.38 38.28
CA ALA A 40 -7.58 -3.44 38.50
C ALA A 40 -6.23 -4.16 38.60
N SER A 41 -5.19 -3.48 38.09
CA SER A 41 -3.82 -3.42 38.61
C SER A 41 -3.24 -4.67 39.31
N ALA A 42 -2.33 -5.35 38.62
CA ALA A 42 -1.31 -6.19 39.23
C ALA A 42 0.07 -5.60 38.95
N ALA A 43 0.54 -4.71 39.83
CA ALA A 43 1.89 -4.15 39.82
C ALA A 43 2.54 -4.35 41.20
N ALA A 44 3.44 -5.33 41.27
CA ALA A 44 4.41 -5.55 42.36
C ALA A 44 5.53 -6.42 41.76
N GLU A 45 6.62 -5.80 41.32
CA GLU A 45 7.86 -5.68 42.10
C GLU A 45 8.63 -7.01 42.29
N PHE A 46 9.66 -7.20 41.45
CA PHE A 46 10.92 -7.80 41.87
C PHE A 46 12.06 -6.98 41.24
N ILE A 47 12.99 -6.51 42.07
CA ILE A 47 14.06 -5.58 41.69
C ILE A 47 15.40 -6.29 41.90
N ASN A 48 16.30 -6.26 40.89
CA ASN A 48 17.69 -5.79 41.05
C ASN A 48 18.56 -5.99 39.80
N GLY A 49 18.94 -4.87 39.17
CA GLY A 49 20.34 -4.60 38.82
C GLY A 49 20.92 -5.15 37.51
N VAL A 50 20.64 -4.48 36.39
CA VAL A 50 21.64 -3.73 35.59
C VAL A 50 20.93 -2.53 34.95
N GLU A 51 21.40 -1.30 35.20
CA GLU A 51 20.89 -0.12 34.49
C GLU A 51 21.51 -0.03 33.08
N GLN A 52 20.87 -0.67 32.11
CA GLN A 52 20.86 -0.12 30.75
C GLN A 52 19.56 0.66 30.58
N LYS A 53 19.68 2.00 30.57
CA LYS A 53 18.61 2.88 30.10
C LYS A 53 18.50 2.77 28.59
N ASP A 54 17.91 1.67 28.13
CA ASP A 54 17.22 1.65 26.85
C ASP A 54 16.00 2.56 26.98
N VAL A 55 16.25 3.85 26.76
CA VAL A 55 15.21 4.84 26.50
C VAL A 55 14.66 4.49 25.11
N VAL A 56 13.76 3.51 25.08
CA VAL A 56 12.85 3.31 23.96
C VAL A 56 11.90 4.51 24.00
N GLU A 57 12.37 5.64 23.44
CA GLU A 57 11.50 6.75 23.10
C GLU A 57 10.38 6.18 22.22
N PRO A 58 9.10 6.44 22.54
CA PRO A 58 8.01 6.08 21.66
C PRO A 58 8.16 6.90 20.38
N LEU A 59 8.75 6.24 19.37
CA LEU A 59 9.06 6.78 18.06
C LEU A 59 7.78 7.35 17.45
N ASN A 60 7.62 8.67 17.56
CA ASN A 60 6.44 9.40 17.11
C ASN A 60 6.46 9.53 15.58
N ARG A 61 6.30 8.39 14.90
CA ARG A 61 6.40 8.16 13.45
C ARG A 61 5.18 8.63 12.68
N SER A 62 4.58 9.75 13.09
CA SER A 62 3.68 10.49 12.21
C SER A 62 4.53 11.25 11.19
N TYR A 63 4.91 10.58 10.10
CA TYR A 63 5.49 11.23 8.91
C TYR A 63 4.56 12.27 8.28
N PHE A 64 3.31 12.33 8.75
CA PHE A 64 2.32 13.33 8.40
C PHE A 64 2.10 14.32 9.54
N LYS A 65 1.90 15.56 9.12
CA LYS A 65 1.86 16.79 9.91
C LYS A 65 1.04 16.72 11.21
N ARG A 66 1.65 17.15 12.31
CA ARG A 66 0.92 17.66 13.49
C ARG A 66 0.45 19.10 13.23
N PRO A 67 -0.75 19.52 13.70
CA PRO A 67 -1.21 20.89 13.51
C PRO A 67 -0.24 21.92 14.07
N GLY A 68 0.33 22.76 13.21
CA GLY A 68 1.24 23.86 13.58
C GLY A 68 2.70 23.69 13.15
N GLU A 69 3.17 22.48 12.82
CA GLU A 69 4.56 22.28 12.36
C GLU A 69 4.75 22.64 10.88
N PRO A 70 5.93 23.15 10.49
CA PRO A 70 6.29 23.34 9.08
C PRO A 70 6.42 21.96 8.42
N SER A 71 5.71 21.74 7.31
CA SER A 71 5.75 20.48 6.58
C SER A 71 7.19 20.14 6.16
N ALA A 72 7.71 18.99 6.59
CA ALA A 72 8.91 18.43 6.02
C ALA A 72 8.59 17.93 4.60
N PHE A 73 9.22 18.51 3.58
CA PHE A 73 9.08 18.03 2.21
C PHE A 73 9.89 16.74 2.07
N LEU A 74 9.19 15.64 1.79
CA LEU A 74 9.78 14.31 1.72
C LEU A 74 10.42 14.08 0.34
N VAL A 75 11.62 13.50 0.32
CA VAL A 75 12.23 12.94 -0.90
C VAL A 75 12.31 11.43 -0.70
N LEU A 76 11.39 10.74 -1.36
CA LEU A 76 11.08 9.33 -1.24
C LEU A 76 11.61 8.59 -2.47
N ARG A 77 11.66 7.26 -2.39
CA ARG A 77 12.26 6.42 -3.43
C ARG A 77 11.21 5.83 -4.36
N GLU A 78 11.59 5.60 -5.60
CA GLU A 78 10.75 4.93 -6.59
C GLU A 78 11.49 3.76 -7.23
N GLY A 79 10.81 2.62 -7.35
CA GLY A 79 11.24 1.49 -8.17
C GLY A 79 12.27 0.53 -7.57
N ARG A 80 12.77 -0.37 -8.41
CA ARG A 80 13.63 -1.50 -8.00
C ARG A 80 15.13 -1.29 -8.09
N GLU A 81 15.61 -0.41 -8.95
CA GLU A 81 17.06 -0.26 -9.25
C GLU A 81 17.91 -0.07 -7.97
N GLU A 82 17.47 0.82 -7.07
CA GLU A 82 18.18 1.12 -5.81
C GLU A 82 18.15 -0.03 -4.78
N ARG A 83 17.28 -1.04 -4.96
CA ARG A 83 17.17 -2.23 -4.08
C ARG A 83 18.23 -3.29 -4.44
N GLU A 84 18.52 -3.47 -5.72
CA GLU A 84 19.48 -4.48 -6.20
C GLU A 84 20.93 -3.97 -6.19
N GLU A 85 21.14 -2.67 -6.43
CA GLU A 85 22.46 -2.05 -6.37
C GLU A 85 23.06 -1.96 -4.96
N ARG A 86 22.25 -2.16 -3.92
CA ARG A 86 22.74 -2.30 -2.55
C ARG A 86 23.25 -3.73 -2.32
N PRO A 87 24.57 -3.98 -2.24
CA PRO A 87 25.05 -5.22 -1.63
C PRO A 87 24.48 -5.30 -0.21
N ALA A 88 24.07 -6.50 0.21
CA ALA A 88 23.67 -6.80 1.58
C ALA A 88 24.86 -6.58 2.53
N THR A 89 25.05 -5.32 2.94
CA THR A 89 26.33 -4.87 3.48
C THR A 89 26.40 -5.17 4.96
N ARG A 90 26.89 -6.38 5.25
CA ARG A 90 27.67 -6.75 6.44
C ARG A 90 27.02 -6.44 7.79
N GLU A 91 26.59 -7.51 8.46
CA GLU A 91 26.23 -7.55 9.88
C GLU A 91 27.09 -6.59 10.73
N GLY A 92 26.44 -5.62 11.41
CA GLY A 92 27.09 -4.79 12.43
C GLY A 92 27.01 -3.27 12.25
N ILE A 93 26.70 -2.76 11.05
CA ILE A 93 26.35 -1.33 10.88
C ILE A 93 24.83 -1.23 10.85
N ARG A 94 24.25 -0.35 11.70
CA ARG A 94 22.80 -0.07 11.71
C ARG A 94 22.37 0.23 10.27
N SER A 95 21.49 -0.61 9.71
CA SER A 95 20.90 -0.36 8.40
C SER A 95 20.30 1.04 8.43
N VAL A 96 20.73 1.90 7.51
CA VAL A 96 20.16 3.25 7.39
C VAL A 96 18.70 3.04 7.01
N GLN A 97 17.79 3.30 7.97
CA GLN A 97 16.35 3.09 7.80
C GLN A 97 15.93 3.69 6.47
N ALA A 98 15.53 2.80 5.59
CA ALA A 98 15.42 3.14 4.19
C ALA A 98 14.00 3.69 4.04
N GLY A 99 13.91 5.01 4.13
CA GLY A 99 12.64 5.73 4.12
C GLY A 99 11.76 5.41 2.90
N PRO A 100 10.51 5.88 2.94
CA PRO A 100 9.41 5.27 2.19
C PRO A 100 9.69 5.09 0.70
N CYS A 101 9.24 3.95 0.16
CA CYS A 101 9.37 3.62 -1.26
C CYS A 101 8.01 3.54 -1.95
N LEU A 102 7.97 3.93 -3.22
CA LEU A 102 6.88 3.67 -4.15
C LEU A 102 7.29 2.49 -5.05
N ILE A 103 6.48 1.46 -5.06
CA ILE A 103 6.63 0.26 -5.90
C ILE A 103 5.52 0.27 -6.94
N ARG A 104 5.91 0.31 -8.22
CA ARG A 104 4.97 0.05 -9.32
C ARG A 104 4.87 -1.46 -9.47
N SER A 105 3.71 -2.04 -9.18
CA SER A 105 3.52 -3.50 -9.20
C SER A 105 3.70 -4.10 -10.60
N GLU A 106 3.57 -3.28 -11.64
CA GLU A 106 3.92 -3.58 -13.02
C GLU A 106 5.38 -4.06 -13.15
N GLU A 107 6.31 -3.54 -12.33
CA GLU A 107 7.71 -4.00 -12.26
C GLU A 107 7.81 -5.49 -11.94
N TRP A 108 6.87 -6.04 -11.16
CA TRP A 108 6.84 -7.47 -10.87
C TRP A 108 6.37 -8.30 -12.07
N LEU A 109 5.44 -7.80 -12.88
CA LEU A 109 4.99 -8.50 -14.09
C LEU A 109 6.08 -8.59 -15.17
N LEU A 110 7.06 -7.67 -15.15
CA LEU A 110 8.22 -7.68 -16.05
C LEU A 110 9.30 -8.73 -15.67
N GLU A 111 9.23 -9.33 -14.49
CA GLU A 111 10.15 -10.40 -14.09
C GLU A 111 10.04 -11.60 -15.04
N PRO A 112 11.14 -12.15 -15.59
CA PRO A 112 11.07 -13.18 -16.62
C PRO A 112 10.20 -14.39 -16.28
N GLU A 113 10.18 -14.82 -15.01
CA GLU A 113 9.32 -15.91 -14.56
C GLU A 113 7.84 -15.52 -14.45
N LEU A 114 7.55 -14.30 -13.97
CA LEU A 114 6.17 -13.83 -13.78
C LEU A 114 5.55 -13.39 -15.10
N PHE A 115 6.32 -12.71 -15.96
CA PHE A 115 5.98 -12.36 -17.33
C PHE A 115 5.50 -13.59 -18.11
N CYS A 116 6.28 -14.68 -18.08
CA CYS A 116 5.90 -15.94 -18.72
C CYS A 116 4.59 -16.51 -18.17
N LEU A 117 4.29 -16.38 -16.87
CA LEU A 117 3.02 -16.84 -16.30
C LEU A 117 1.85 -15.93 -16.68
N TYR A 118 2.08 -14.61 -16.69
CA TYR A 118 1.12 -13.58 -17.03
C TYR A 118 0.68 -13.67 -18.50
N GLU A 119 1.62 -13.73 -19.45
CA GLU A 119 1.33 -13.88 -20.89
C GLU A 119 0.51 -15.15 -21.20
N ASN A 120 0.87 -16.27 -20.58
CA ASN A 120 0.13 -17.52 -20.73
C ASN A 120 -1.28 -17.46 -20.11
N TRP A 121 -1.46 -16.71 -19.02
CA TRP A 121 -2.76 -16.49 -18.38
C TRP A 121 -3.65 -15.52 -19.16
N LEU A 122 -3.09 -14.43 -19.70
CA LEU A 122 -3.76 -13.53 -20.63
C LEU A 122 -4.29 -14.29 -21.85
N SER A 123 -3.43 -15.12 -22.46
CA SER A 123 -3.73 -15.92 -23.64
C SER A 123 -4.59 -17.17 -23.35
N SER A 124 -4.93 -17.44 -22.09
CA SER A 124 -5.70 -18.63 -21.72
C SER A 124 -7.19 -18.46 -21.98
N GLU A 125 -7.76 -19.38 -22.75
CA GLU A 125 -9.21 -19.57 -22.95
C GLU A 125 -9.82 -20.64 -22.02
N ASP A 126 -9.00 -21.50 -21.42
CA ASP A 126 -9.44 -22.55 -20.47
C ASP A 126 -9.42 -22.02 -19.04
N GLU A 127 -10.59 -21.81 -18.44
CA GLU A 127 -10.76 -21.33 -17.06
C GLU A 127 -9.96 -22.16 -16.04
N LEU A 128 -9.83 -23.48 -16.21
CA LEU A 128 -9.08 -24.32 -15.26
C LEU A 128 -7.58 -24.09 -15.36
N GLN A 129 -7.06 -23.77 -16.55
CA GLN A 129 -5.65 -23.43 -16.73
C GLN A 129 -5.38 -21.99 -16.31
N ALA A 130 -6.29 -21.06 -16.65
CA ALA A 130 -6.23 -19.68 -16.18
C ALA A 130 -6.18 -19.62 -14.64
N ASN A 131 -7.08 -20.34 -13.93
CA ASN A 131 -7.07 -20.38 -12.47
C ASN A 131 -5.77 -20.96 -11.89
N ARG A 132 -5.19 -21.99 -12.51
CA ARG A 132 -3.87 -22.54 -12.10
C ARG A 132 -2.72 -21.58 -12.35
N MET A 133 -2.76 -20.81 -13.43
CA MET A 133 -1.75 -19.80 -13.73
C MET A 133 -1.87 -18.61 -12.78
N LEU A 134 -3.09 -18.14 -12.51
CA LEU A 134 -3.37 -17.10 -11.52
C LEU A 134 -2.88 -17.51 -10.11
N GLN A 135 -3.11 -18.76 -9.71
CA GLN A 135 -2.58 -19.28 -8.44
C GLN A 135 -1.02 -19.27 -8.39
N ARG A 136 -0.35 -19.49 -9.52
CA ARG A 136 1.12 -19.39 -9.60
C ARG A 136 1.59 -17.94 -9.57
N ILE A 137 0.86 -17.03 -10.22
CA ILE A 137 1.07 -15.58 -10.16
C ILE A 137 0.95 -15.10 -8.70
N TYR A 138 -0.11 -15.50 -7.99
CA TYR A 138 -0.31 -15.25 -6.56
C TYR A 138 0.92 -15.65 -5.72
N TYR A 139 1.41 -16.90 -5.82
CA TYR A 139 2.57 -17.34 -5.03
C TYR A 139 3.87 -16.58 -5.36
N ARG A 140 4.02 -16.10 -6.61
CA ARG A 140 5.16 -15.27 -7.02
C ARG A 140 5.04 -13.84 -6.49
N LEU A 141 3.86 -13.22 -6.57
CA LEU A 141 3.58 -11.92 -5.96
C LEU A 141 3.73 -11.95 -4.43
N GLN A 142 3.31 -13.04 -3.79
CA GLN A 142 3.46 -13.24 -2.35
C GLN A 142 4.96 -13.30 -1.97
N ALA A 143 5.75 -14.11 -2.69
CA ALA A 143 7.20 -14.20 -2.45
C ALA A 143 7.92 -12.86 -2.69
N ALA A 144 7.56 -12.12 -3.75
CA ALA A 144 8.10 -10.79 -4.03
C ALA A 144 7.71 -9.78 -2.93
N THR A 145 6.49 -9.87 -2.38
CA THR A 145 6.05 -9.03 -1.26
C THR A 145 6.81 -9.38 0.01
N THR A 146 6.94 -10.65 0.38
CA THR A 146 7.71 -11.06 1.56
C THR A 146 9.14 -10.53 1.49
N ALA A 147 9.81 -10.67 0.34
CA ALA A 147 11.15 -10.13 0.13
C ALA A 147 11.20 -8.59 0.24
N LEU A 148 10.15 -7.87 -0.16
CA LEU A 148 10.03 -6.42 0.06
C LEU A 148 9.87 -6.09 1.55
N LEU A 149 9.01 -6.81 2.28
CA LEU A 149 8.74 -6.56 3.70
C LEU A 149 9.93 -6.92 4.61
N GLU A 150 10.73 -7.92 4.24
CA GLU A 150 11.99 -8.27 4.90
C GLU A 150 13.14 -7.31 4.56
N SER A 151 13.02 -6.54 3.47
CA SER A 151 14.03 -5.56 3.08
C SER A 151 13.99 -4.31 3.99
N PRO A 152 15.06 -3.47 3.98
CA PRO A 152 15.05 -2.18 4.68
C PRO A 152 13.92 -1.23 4.25
N ASP A 153 13.25 -1.51 3.13
CA ASP A 153 12.20 -0.70 2.53
C ASP A 153 10.80 -1.12 3.02
N GLY A 154 10.69 -2.28 3.68
CA GLY A 154 9.45 -2.86 4.20
C GLY A 154 8.83 -2.10 5.39
N GLU A 155 9.57 -1.18 6.01
CA GLU A 155 9.09 -0.34 7.12
C GLU A 155 7.93 0.58 6.68
N TRP A 156 8.00 1.13 5.46
CA TRP A 156 6.86 1.79 4.82
C TRP A 156 6.97 1.71 3.29
N ALA A 157 6.16 0.82 2.69
CA ALA A 157 6.05 0.67 1.25
C ALA A 157 4.69 1.20 0.75
N ALA A 158 4.70 2.06 -0.26
CA ALA A 158 3.55 2.44 -1.06
C ALA A 158 3.52 1.57 -2.33
N VAL A 159 2.43 0.85 -2.60
CA VAL A 159 2.34 -0.14 -3.68
C VAL A 159 1.15 0.17 -4.58
N THR A 160 1.37 0.24 -5.90
CA THR A 160 0.29 0.44 -6.88
C THR A 160 -0.53 -0.83 -7.06
N LEU A 161 -1.85 -0.69 -7.21
CA LEU A 161 -2.65 -1.77 -7.81
C LEU A 161 -2.29 -1.91 -9.29
N LEU A 162 -2.16 -3.16 -9.74
CA LEU A 162 -1.84 -3.50 -11.12
C LEU A 162 -2.83 -2.88 -12.08
N HIS A 163 -2.33 -2.09 -13.04
CA HIS A 163 -3.11 -1.51 -14.14
C HIS A 163 -2.42 -1.68 -15.50
N PRO A 164 -2.19 -2.94 -15.94
CA PRO A 164 -1.67 -3.20 -17.28
C PRO A 164 -2.70 -2.81 -18.35
N GLU A 165 -2.26 -2.08 -19.37
CA GLU A 165 -3.12 -1.50 -20.42
C GLU A 165 -3.87 -2.57 -21.23
N GLU A 166 -3.27 -3.75 -21.40
CA GLU A 166 -3.86 -4.88 -22.13
C GLU A 166 -5.17 -5.37 -21.48
N LEU A 167 -5.30 -5.18 -20.15
CA LEU A 167 -6.48 -5.56 -19.38
C LEU A 167 -7.53 -4.45 -19.28
N ALA A 168 -7.30 -3.24 -19.81
CA ALA A 168 -8.29 -2.16 -19.81
C ALA A 168 -9.60 -2.56 -20.53
N THR A 169 -9.53 -3.50 -21.48
CA THR A 169 -10.69 -4.05 -22.19
C THR A 169 -11.28 -5.32 -21.55
N GLN A 170 -10.63 -5.88 -20.51
CA GLN A 170 -10.98 -7.15 -19.88
C GLN A 170 -11.14 -7.00 -18.36
N PRO A 171 -12.15 -6.26 -17.88
CA PRO A 171 -12.29 -5.90 -16.47
C PRO A 171 -12.39 -7.11 -15.53
N ALA A 172 -13.00 -8.23 -15.98
CA ALA A 172 -13.07 -9.45 -15.17
C ALA A 172 -11.70 -10.10 -14.94
N LYS A 173 -10.81 -10.11 -15.96
CA LYS A 173 -9.41 -10.57 -15.78
C LYS A 173 -8.65 -9.57 -14.89
N LEU A 174 -8.81 -8.26 -15.10
CA LEU A 174 -8.19 -7.24 -14.26
C LEU A 174 -8.56 -7.39 -12.78
N THR A 175 -9.84 -7.56 -12.46
CA THR A 175 -10.31 -7.80 -11.07
C THR A 175 -9.66 -9.05 -10.49
N ALA A 176 -9.64 -10.17 -11.22
CA ALA A 176 -9.03 -11.42 -10.73
C ALA A 176 -7.52 -11.30 -10.47
N LEU A 177 -6.80 -10.50 -11.28
CA LEU A 177 -5.38 -10.23 -11.07
C LEU A 177 -5.14 -9.32 -9.86
N GLN A 178 -5.95 -8.27 -9.70
CA GLN A 178 -5.87 -7.36 -8.55
C GLN A 178 -6.27 -8.06 -7.24
N ASP A 179 -7.24 -8.98 -7.29
CA ASP A 179 -7.65 -9.83 -6.16
C ASP A 179 -6.47 -10.70 -5.68
N ALA A 180 -5.85 -11.44 -6.61
CA ALA A 180 -4.66 -12.24 -6.33
C ALA A 180 -3.45 -11.39 -5.86
N GLN A 181 -3.31 -10.16 -6.35
CA GLN A 181 -2.29 -9.22 -5.89
C GLN A 181 -2.56 -8.78 -4.43
N LEU A 182 -3.81 -8.40 -4.12
CA LEU A 182 -4.22 -7.95 -2.78
C LEU A 182 -4.12 -9.07 -1.75
N GLU A 183 -4.62 -10.27 -2.06
CA GLU A 183 -4.52 -11.44 -1.18
C GLU A 183 -3.04 -11.76 -0.89
N ALA A 184 -2.17 -11.71 -1.91
CA ALA A 184 -0.73 -11.94 -1.75
C ALA A 184 -0.06 -10.88 -0.88
N LEU A 185 -0.38 -9.60 -1.10
CA LEU A 185 0.12 -8.46 -0.33
C LEU A 185 -0.29 -8.58 1.15
N PHE A 186 -1.58 -8.76 1.41
CA PHE A 186 -2.11 -8.85 2.76
C PHE A 186 -1.65 -10.12 3.49
N THR A 187 -1.53 -11.26 2.81
CA THR A 187 -1.01 -12.48 3.44
C THR A 187 0.46 -12.32 3.87
N ALA A 188 1.28 -11.64 3.07
CA ALA A 188 2.66 -11.33 3.43
C ALA A 188 2.76 -10.34 4.62
N VAL A 189 1.90 -9.30 4.64
CA VAL A 189 1.81 -8.36 5.78
C VAL A 189 1.36 -9.06 7.06
N ALA A 190 0.33 -9.91 6.99
CA ALA A 190 -0.15 -10.69 8.14
C ALA A 190 0.96 -11.57 8.74
N GLU A 191 1.77 -12.21 7.89
CA GLU A 191 2.85 -13.07 8.33
C GLU A 191 4.02 -12.26 8.92
N SER A 192 4.39 -11.13 8.30
CA SER A 192 5.38 -10.19 8.86
C SER A 192 4.96 -9.69 10.26
N GLN A 193 3.68 -9.33 10.44
CA GLN A 193 3.14 -8.88 11.73
C GLN A 193 3.13 -9.99 12.80
N ARG A 194 2.83 -11.25 12.44
CA ARG A 194 2.93 -12.40 13.36
C ARG A 194 4.36 -12.63 13.85
N GLN A 195 5.34 -12.32 13.01
CA GLN A 195 6.76 -12.41 13.34
C GLN A 195 7.28 -11.19 14.14
N GLY A 196 6.40 -10.23 14.45
CA GLY A 196 6.73 -9.02 15.21
C GLY A 196 7.28 -7.88 14.35
N GLY A 197 7.13 -7.94 13.03
CA GLY A 197 7.48 -6.86 12.12
C GLY A 197 6.50 -5.69 12.19
N ASP A 198 7.05 -4.46 12.26
CA ASP A 198 6.31 -3.20 12.14
C ASP A 198 6.40 -2.73 10.67
N CYS A 199 5.65 -3.41 9.79
CA CYS A 199 5.56 -3.06 8.37
C CYS A 199 4.26 -2.30 8.09
N ARG A 200 4.37 -1.22 7.31
CA ARG A 200 3.23 -0.41 6.86
C ARG A 200 3.10 -0.46 5.35
N LEU A 201 1.95 -0.94 4.88
CA LEU A 201 1.59 -0.99 3.46
C LEU A 201 0.60 0.14 3.13
N ASP A 202 0.99 1.08 2.27
CA ASP A 202 0.05 2.04 1.70
C ASP A 202 -0.33 1.58 0.29
N LEU A 203 -1.61 1.33 0.02
CA LEU A 203 -2.09 0.92 -1.31
C LEU A 203 -2.50 2.12 -2.15
N LEU A 204 -2.20 2.06 -3.44
CA LEU A 204 -2.52 3.10 -4.42
C LEU A 204 -3.42 2.54 -5.53
N ALA A 205 -4.68 2.96 -5.55
CA ALA A 205 -5.57 2.70 -6.67
C ALA A 205 -5.09 3.51 -7.90
N ALA A 206 -4.66 2.82 -8.95
CA ALA A 206 -4.11 3.45 -10.15
C ALA A 206 -5.19 4.07 -11.05
N TYR A 207 -4.87 5.26 -11.57
CA TYR A 207 -5.51 5.97 -12.68
C TYR A 207 -7.04 6.01 -12.66
N THR A 208 -7.62 6.30 -11.49
CA THR A 208 -9.08 6.49 -11.36
C THR A 208 -9.52 7.81 -11.97
N ALA A 209 -10.45 7.76 -12.92
CA ALA A 209 -10.97 8.93 -13.65
C ALA A 209 -12.05 9.71 -12.86
N SER A 210 -12.62 9.13 -11.80
CA SER A 210 -13.68 9.76 -11.00
C SER A 210 -13.67 9.34 -9.54
N GLY A 211 -14.32 10.13 -8.67
CA GLY A 211 -14.50 9.77 -7.26
C GLY A 211 -15.34 8.50 -7.06
N ALA A 212 -16.28 8.21 -7.96
CA ALA A 212 -17.09 6.99 -7.90
C ALA A 212 -16.29 5.74 -8.26
N GLU A 213 -15.42 5.82 -9.26
CA GLU A 213 -14.50 4.72 -9.60
C GLU A 213 -13.49 4.47 -8.47
N PHE A 214 -12.94 5.53 -7.87
CA PHE A 214 -12.08 5.39 -6.70
C PHE A 214 -12.81 4.78 -5.51
N ALA A 215 -14.06 5.17 -5.25
CA ALA A 215 -14.88 4.56 -4.21
C ALA A 215 -15.05 3.05 -4.42
N ALA A 216 -15.35 2.61 -5.64
CA ALA A 216 -15.46 1.19 -5.97
C ALA A 216 -14.13 0.43 -5.83
N LYS A 217 -13.00 1.01 -6.26
CA LYS A 217 -11.67 0.40 -6.02
C LYS A 217 -11.32 0.35 -4.54
N ARG A 218 -11.67 1.38 -3.75
CA ARG A 218 -11.48 1.40 -2.29
C ARG A 218 -12.31 0.32 -1.60
N GLU A 219 -13.60 0.20 -1.94
CA GLU A 219 -14.49 -0.85 -1.41
C GLU A 219 -13.95 -2.24 -1.73
N PHE A 220 -13.50 -2.48 -2.97
CA PHE A 220 -12.86 -3.74 -3.37
C PHE A 220 -11.61 -4.06 -2.53
N ILE A 221 -10.70 -3.09 -2.33
CA ILE A 221 -9.53 -3.25 -1.46
C ILE A 221 -9.95 -3.57 -0.02
N GLU A 222 -10.93 -2.85 0.53
CA GLU A 222 -11.41 -3.03 1.91
C GLU A 222 -12.07 -4.42 2.10
N VAL A 223 -12.78 -4.94 1.10
CA VAL A 223 -13.38 -6.29 1.11
C VAL A 223 -12.30 -7.38 1.13
N VAL A 224 -11.27 -7.31 0.28
CA VAL A 224 -10.17 -8.29 0.29
C VAL A 224 -9.34 -8.17 1.57
N ALA A 225 -9.17 -6.95 2.09
CA ALA A 225 -8.47 -6.68 3.34
C ALA A 225 -9.19 -7.29 4.55
N ASP A 226 -10.51 -7.15 4.66
CA ASP A 226 -11.29 -7.77 5.75
C ASP A 226 -11.30 -9.30 5.66
N GLN A 227 -11.32 -9.86 4.43
CA GLN A 227 -11.22 -11.31 4.23
C GLN A 227 -9.84 -11.89 4.62
N THR A 228 -8.75 -11.14 4.41
CA THR A 228 -7.38 -11.64 4.63
C THR A 228 -6.80 -11.26 5.99
N LEU A 229 -6.99 -10.00 6.42
CA LEU A 229 -6.47 -9.43 7.67
C LEU A 229 -7.54 -9.33 8.77
N GLY A 230 -8.82 -9.32 8.41
CA GLY A 230 -9.90 -8.90 9.30
C GLY A 230 -9.61 -7.54 9.93
N HIS A 231 -9.91 -7.41 11.22
CA HIS A 231 -9.76 -6.15 11.96
C HIS A 231 -8.32 -5.60 12.05
N ALA A 232 -7.28 -6.37 11.69
CA ALA A 232 -5.91 -5.87 11.65
C ALA A 232 -5.66 -4.87 10.51
N TYR A 233 -6.49 -4.86 9.46
CA TYR A 233 -6.27 -4.03 8.27
C TYR A 233 -6.16 -2.53 8.60
N ALA A 234 -6.95 -2.03 9.55
CA ALA A 234 -7.03 -0.62 9.89
C ALA A 234 -5.74 -0.06 10.53
N ALA A 235 -4.87 -0.92 11.06
CA ALA A 235 -3.54 -0.55 11.53
C ALA A 235 -2.46 -0.79 10.45
N ALA A 236 -2.65 -1.81 9.62
CA ALA A 236 -1.68 -2.27 8.63
C ALA A 236 -1.66 -1.43 7.34
N CYS A 237 -2.82 -0.90 6.92
CA CYS A 237 -3.03 -0.39 5.57
C CYS A 237 -3.65 1.02 5.51
N ARG A 238 -3.28 1.78 4.48
CA ARG A 238 -4.01 2.98 4.02
C ARG A 238 -4.31 2.89 2.54
N ILE A 239 -5.33 3.61 2.08
CA ILE A 239 -5.79 3.57 0.68
C ILE A 239 -5.75 4.99 0.09
N GLY A 240 -4.79 5.19 -0.81
CA GLY A 240 -4.63 6.40 -1.61
C GLY A 240 -4.94 6.17 -3.08
N ALA A 241 -4.89 7.23 -3.88
CA ALA A 241 -5.00 7.17 -5.33
C ALA A 241 -3.70 7.63 -6.01
N LEU A 242 -3.31 6.93 -7.08
CA LEU A 242 -2.31 7.38 -8.03
C LEU A 242 -3.06 8.02 -9.21
N ILE A 243 -2.90 9.32 -9.41
CA ILE A 243 -3.63 10.10 -10.41
C ILE A 243 -2.67 10.65 -11.47
N ALA A 244 -3.12 10.66 -12.73
CA ALA A 244 -2.40 11.27 -13.85
C ALA A 244 -2.57 12.81 -13.84
N PRO A 245 -1.64 13.57 -14.44
CA PRO A 245 -1.65 15.05 -14.37
C PRO A 245 -2.67 15.70 -15.28
N ASP A 246 -3.23 14.96 -16.24
CA ASP A 246 -4.33 15.37 -17.12
C ASP A 246 -5.72 15.18 -16.48
N VAL A 247 -5.81 14.56 -15.29
CA VAL A 247 -7.09 14.33 -14.61
C VAL A 247 -7.78 15.66 -14.27
N ALA A 248 -9.09 15.72 -14.51
CA ALA A 248 -9.86 16.93 -14.23
C ALA A 248 -9.73 17.34 -12.74
N PRO A 249 -9.41 18.60 -12.40
CA PRO A 249 -9.24 19.02 -11.00
C PRO A 249 -10.48 18.78 -10.12
N SER A 250 -11.69 18.81 -10.70
CA SER A 250 -12.93 18.41 -10.03
C SER A 250 -12.96 16.92 -9.63
N ALA A 251 -12.50 16.02 -10.51
CA ALA A 251 -12.39 14.60 -10.23
C ALA A 251 -11.32 14.33 -9.16
N ALA A 252 -10.15 14.98 -9.24
CA ALA A 252 -9.14 14.90 -8.20
C ALA A 252 -9.66 15.36 -6.83
N ALA A 253 -10.46 16.43 -6.79
CA ALA A 253 -11.10 16.92 -5.56
C ALA A 253 -12.19 15.96 -5.02
N GLU A 254 -12.89 15.24 -5.88
CA GLU A 254 -13.81 14.16 -5.49
C GLU A 254 -13.08 12.97 -4.91
N ILE A 255 -12.03 12.47 -5.59
CA ILE A 255 -11.17 11.38 -5.13
C ILE A 255 -10.57 11.74 -3.77
N ALA A 256 -10.09 12.98 -3.58
CA ALA A 256 -9.53 13.47 -2.32
C ALA A 256 -10.47 13.42 -1.11
N ARG A 257 -11.80 13.45 -1.31
CA ARG A 257 -12.77 13.29 -0.20
C ARG A 257 -12.64 11.92 0.45
N ILE A 258 -12.33 10.92 -0.36
CA ILE A 258 -12.41 9.50 -0.03
C ILE A 258 -11.01 8.91 0.20
N ALA A 259 -10.01 9.35 -0.55
CA ALA A 259 -8.64 8.87 -0.46
C ALA A 259 -7.93 9.36 0.81
N ASP A 260 -7.15 8.50 1.45
CA ASP A 260 -6.37 8.86 2.64
C ASP A 260 -5.24 9.84 2.27
N PHE A 261 -4.60 9.62 1.12
CA PHE A 261 -3.56 10.43 0.50
C PHE A 261 -3.63 10.32 -1.03
N LEU A 262 -2.95 11.21 -1.74
CA LEU A 262 -2.85 11.21 -3.21
C LEU A 262 -1.38 11.21 -3.67
N VAL A 263 -1.12 10.58 -4.81
CA VAL A 263 0.16 10.65 -5.52
C VAL A 263 -0.13 11.09 -6.96
N LEU A 264 0.49 12.18 -7.40
CA LEU A 264 0.40 12.68 -8.76
C LEU A 264 1.54 12.09 -9.60
N ASP A 265 1.22 11.27 -10.60
CA ASP A 265 2.23 10.55 -11.37
C ASP A 265 2.73 11.33 -12.59
N GLY A 266 3.96 11.82 -12.54
CA GLY A 266 4.61 12.44 -13.69
C GLY A 266 4.91 11.46 -14.83
N ALA A 267 5.04 10.16 -14.55
CA ALA A 267 5.29 9.15 -15.59
C ALA A 267 4.07 8.85 -16.47
N ALA A 268 2.86 9.20 -16.01
CA ALA A 268 1.62 9.04 -16.78
C ALA A 268 1.46 10.07 -17.91
N SER A 269 2.28 11.13 -17.92
CA SER A 269 2.30 12.12 -19.01
C SER A 269 3.22 11.64 -20.13
N GLU A 270 2.66 10.92 -21.11
CA GLU A 270 3.35 10.76 -22.39
C GLU A 270 3.63 12.13 -23.05
N LEU A 271 4.74 12.21 -23.79
CA LEU A 271 5.01 13.23 -24.82
C LEU A 271 5.22 14.69 -24.36
N ALA A 272 6.28 14.96 -23.59
CA ALA A 272 6.93 16.29 -23.61
C ALA A 272 8.46 16.18 -23.39
N PRO A 273 9.29 17.05 -24.03
CA PRO A 273 10.71 17.13 -23.71
C PRO A 273 10.91 17.62 -22.27
N GLU A 274 11.89 17.04 -21.56
CA GLU A 274 12.00 17.07 -20.08
C GLU A 274 11.82 18.44 -19.41
N GLY A 275 12.32 19.52 -20.02
CA GLY A 275 12.17 20.89 -19.50
C GLY A 275 10.73 21.43 -19.58
N ALA A 276 10.04 21.21 -20.71
CA ALA A 276 8.64 21.61 -20.87
C ALA A 276 7.69 20.68 -20.11
N ALA A 277 8.07 19.41 -19.94
CA ALA A 277 7.35 18.44 -19.12
C ALA A 277 7.29 18.90 -17.65
N ALA A 278 8.39 19.41 -17.10
CA ALA A 278 8.45 19.88 -15.72
C ALA A 278 7.56 21.12 -15.46
N GLU A 279 7.59 22.12 -16.35
CA GLU A 279 6.74 23.32 -16.22
C GLU A 279 5.25 22.98 -16.36
N GLY A 280 4.88 22.15 -17.35
CA GLY A 280 3.50 21.68 -17.52
C GLY A 280 3.01 20.85 -16.35
N PHE A 281 3.86 19.97 -15.81
CA PHE A 281 3.56 19.17 -14.63
C PHE A 281 3.36 20.04 -13.38
N ALA A 282 4.21 21.05 -13.16
CA ALA A 282 4.08 21.97 -12.03
C ALA A 282 2.77 22.77 -12.07
N LEU A 283 2.34 23.21 -13.27
CA LEU A 283 1.07 23.90 -13.47
C LEU A 283 -0.12 22.99 -13.14
N ALA A 284 -0.17 21.79 -13.73
CA ALA A 284 -1.21 20.80 -13.46
C ALA A 284 -1.27 20.41 -11.97
N ALA A 285 -0.11 20.20 -11.35
CA ALA A 285 0.03 19.92 -9.92
C ALA A 285 -0.52 21.06 -9.04
N GLY A 286 -0.34 22.32 -9.46
CA GLY A 286 -0.91 23.50 -8.79
C GLY A 286 -2.44 23.53 -8.84
N GLU A 287 -3.02 23.31 -10.03
CA GLU A 287 -4.49 23.28 -10.22
C GLU A 287 -5.15 22.13 -9.45
N ILE A 288 -4.58 20.93 -9.54
CA ILE A 288 -5.02 19.74 -8.81
C ILE A 288 -4.92 19.99 -7.29
N LEU A 289 -3.80 20.49 -6.77
CA LEU A 289 -3.66 20.73 -5.33
C LEU A 289 -4.62 21.81 -4.83
N ALA A 290 -4.87 22.86 -5.61
CA ALA A 290 -5.85 23.89 -5.26
C ALA A 290 -7.27 23.30 -5.15
N ALA A 291 -7.68 22.48 -6.12
CA ALA A 291 -8.98 21.81 -6.10
C ALA A 291 -9.09 20.82 -4.94
N VAL A 292 -8.07 20.00 -4.71
CA VAL A 292 -7.97 19.06 -3.57
C VAL A 292 -8.08 19.80 -2.23
N ARG A 293 -7.32 20.89 -2.04
CA ARG A 293 -7.32 21.67 -0.80
C ARG A 293 -8.62 22.43 -0.54
N SER A 294 -9.36 22.81 -1.59
CA SER A 294 -10.68 23.43 -1.43
C SER A 294 -11.69 22.52 -0.71
N VAL A 295 -11.44 21.20 -0.75
CA VAL A 295 -12.30 20.17 -0.17
C VAL A 295 -11.68 19.53 1.08
N LYS A 296 -10.38 19.23 1.05
CA LYS A 296 -9.62 18.61 2.15
C LYS A 296 -8.34 19.43 2.40
N PRO A 297 -8.39 20.52 3.17
CA PRO A 297 -7.26 21.46 3.34
C PRO A 297 -5.98 20.82 3.89
N ALA A 298 -6.12 19.74 4.66
CA ALA A 298 -5.02 18.95 5.22
C ALA A 298 -4.70 17.68 4.41
N ALA A 299 -5.12 17.60 3.15
CA ALA A 299 -4.80 16.46 2.28
C ALA A 299 -3.29 16.29 2.11
N VAL A 300 -2.84 15.05 2.25
CA VAL A 300 -1.51 14.62 1.87
C VAL A 300 -1.52 14.41 0.36
N VAL A 301 -0.69 15.18 -0.35
CA VAL A 301 -0.47 15.03 -1.79
C VAL A 301 1.03 14.95 -2.02
N LEU A 302 1.45 13.87 -2.67
CA LEU A 302 2.81 13.60 -3.11
C LEU A 302 2.83 13.61 -4.65
N ALA A 303 4.02 13.62 -5.26
CA ALA A 303 4.19 13.40 -6.69
C ALA A 303 5.20 12.28 -6.95
N ALA A 304 5.22 11.70 -8.15
CA ALA A 304 6.12 10.61 -8.55
C ALA A 304 6.70 10.82 -9.96
N GLY A 305 7.76 10.09 -10.30
CA GLY A 305 8.39 10.09 -11.62
C GLY A 305 9.33 11.27 -11.89
N THR A 306 10.05 11.18 -13.02
CA THR A 306 11.05 12.17 -13.47
C THR A 306 10.53 13.62 -13.50
N PRO A 307 9.32 13.94 -14.00
CA PRO A 307 8.83 15.31 -13.98
C PRO A 307 8.68 15.89 -12.57
N ALA A 308 8.35 15.07 -11.56
CA ALA A 308 8.26 15.51 -10.18
C ALA A 308 9.63 15.84 -9.56
N ALA A 309 10.68 15.08 -9.92
CA ALA A 309 12.05 15.38 -9.50
C ALA A 309 12.58 16.67 -10.16
N SER A 310 12.26 16.89 -11.44
CA SER A 310 12.61 18.12 -12.16
C SER A 310 11.89 19.34 -11.59
N ALA A 311 10.58 19.24 -11.33
CA ALA A 311 9.71 20.31 -10.82
C ALA A 311 9.75 20.49 -9.28
N LEU A 312 10.71 19.86 -8.58
CA LEU A 312 10.78 19.81 -7.10
C LEU A 312 10.64 21.18 -6.44
N ALA A 313 11.28 22.21 -6.98
CA ALA A 313 11.25 23.57 -6.42
C ALA A 313 9.87 24.22 -6.48
N ASP A 314 9.12 23.98 -7.55
CA ASP A 314 7.77 24.50 -7.73
C ASP A 314 6.78 23.70 -6.89
N LEU A 315 6.89 22.37 -6.86
CA LEU A 315 6.09 21.50 -6.00
C LEU A 315 6.26 21.85 -4.51
N TYR A 316 7.48 22.21 -4.07
CA TYR A 316 7.74 22.72 -2.72
C TYR A 316 7.00 24.03 -2.44
N GLN A 317 7.00 24.98 -3.37
CA GLN A 317 6.33 26.28 -3.22
C GLN A 317 4.80 26.17 -3.28
N ILE A 318 4.27 25.36 -4.19
CA ILE A 318 2.86 24.96 -4.28
C ILE A 318 2.43 24.23 -2.99
N GLY A 319 3.37 23.56 -2.33
CA GLY A 319 3.23 22.99 -1.00
C GLY A 319 2.84 21.52 -1.01
N PHE A 320 3.32 20.73 -1.98
CA PHE A 320 3.26 19.27 -1.92
C PHE A 320 3.95 18.74 -0.65
N SER A 321 3.56 17.54 -0.22
CA SER A 321 4.15 16.89 0.96
C SER A 321 5.51 16.25 0.66
N GLY A 322 5.86 16.09 -0.61
CA GLY A 322 7.09 15.46 -1.07
C GLY A 322 6.95 14.83 -2.46
N ILE A 323 8.02 14.18 -2.89
CA ILE A 323 8.10 13.44 -4.16
C ILE A 323 8.65 12.03 -3.94
N PHE A 324 8.27 11.09 -4.80
CA PHE A 324 9.00 9.86 -5.10
C PHE A 324 9.89 10.13 -6.32
N CYS A 325 11.10 9.58 -6.33
CA CYS A 325 12.05 9.73 -7.43
C CYS A 325 12.97 8.51 -7.58
N SER A 326 13.48 8.30 -8.78
CA SER A 326 14.38 7.17 -9.10
C SER A 326 15.78 7.35 -8.50
N ALA A 327 16.54 6.26 -8.47
CA ALA A 327 17.90 6.18 -7.92
C ALA A 327 18.82 7.32 -8.44
N GLY A 328 18.87 7.50 -9.77
CA GLY A 328 19.74 8.49 -10.41
C GLY A 328 19.42 9.95 -10.05
N GLN A 329 18.17 10.26 -9.69
CA GLN A 329 17.72 11.62 -9.37
C GLN A 329 17.81 11.94 -7.87
N ARG A 330 17.79 10.92 -7.02
CA ARG A 330 17.59 11.05 -5.58
C ARG A 330 18.62 11.91 -4.87
N THR A 331 19.90 11.78 -5.21
CA THR A 331 20.99 12.55 -4.58
C THR A 331 20.82 14.05 -4.83
N GLU A 332 20.47 14.42 -6.07
CA GLU A 332 20.20 15.81 -6.43
C GLU A 332 18.89 16.30 -5.79
N ALA A 333 17.82 15.50 -5.82
CA ALA A 333 16.55 15.84 -5.20
C ALA A 333 16.68 16.11 -3.69
N LEU A 334 17.45 15.30 -2.96
CA LEU A 334 17.76 15.50 -1.54
C LEU A 334 18.51 16.82 -1.30
N LEU A 335 19.53 17.13 -2.11
CA LEU A 335 20.28 18.39 -2.01
C LEU A 335 19.40 19.60 -2.31
N ARG A 336 18.60 19.55 -3.38
CA ARG A 336 17.64 20.61 -3.75
C ARG A 336 16.62 20.85 -2.63
N ALA A 337 16.01 19.78 -2.09
CA ALA A 337 15.07 19.87 -0.98
C ALA A 337 15.70 20.45 0.30
N ALA A 338 16.92 20.03 0.65
CA ALA A 338 17.65 20.56 1.80
C ALA A 338 17.94 22.07 1.66
N CYS A 339 18.35 22.52 0.47
CA CYS A 339 18.55 23.94 0.17
C CYS A 339 17.25 24.75 0.31
N LEU A 340 16.13 24.27 -0.25
CA LEU A 340 14.83 24.94 -0.15
C LEU A 340 14.34 25.07 1.30
N ILE A 341 14.44 23.99 2.08
CA ILE A 341 14.09 23.98 3.51
C ILE A 341 14.99 24.95 4.29
N TRP A 342 16.28 25.03 3.96
CA TRP A 342 17.20 25.98 4.60
C TRP A 342 16.85 27.44 4.26
N ILE A 343 16.59 27.76 2.99
CA ILE A 343 16.17 29.10 2.54
C ILE A 343 14.87 29.53 3.25
N ALA A 344 13.86 28.66 3.28
CA ALA A 344 12.58 28.94 3.93
C ALA A 344 12.73 29.19 5.45
N ARG A 345 13.64 28.47 6.13
CA ARG A 345 13.97 28.71 7.54
C ARG A 345 14.64 30.06 7.75
N GLN A 346 15.55 30.49 6.86
CA GLN A 346 16.18 31.80 6.94
C GLN A 346 15.18 32.94 6.74
N GLN A 347 14.33 32.85 5.70
CA GLN A 347 13.27 33.83 5.42
C GLN A 347 12.33 34.00 6.62
N LYS A 348 11.80 32.89 7.15
CA LYS A 348 10.92 32.92 8.35
C LYS A 348 11.62 33.57 9.56
N THR A 349 12.91 33.33 9.74
CA THR A 349 13.68 33.95 10.83
C THR A 349 13.78 35.46 10.64
N LEU A 350 14.07 35.93 9.43
CA LEU A 350 14.13 37.35 9.08
C LEU A 350 12.76 38.04 9.29
N ASP A 351 11.67 37.45 8.80
CA ASP A 351 10.32 38.00 8.95
C ASP A 351 9.92 38.11 10.44
N THR A 352 10.27 37.10 11.25
CA THR A 352 10.01 37.12 12.70
C THR A 352 10.80 38.23 13.40
N THR A 353 12.02 38.54 12.94
CA THR A 353 12.80 39.67 13.48
C THR A 353 12.33 41.04 12.98
N ALA A 354 11.72 41.11 11.80
CA ALA A 354 11.16 42.35 11.25
C ALA A 354 9.81 42.72 11.89
N GLY A 355 8.97 41.72 12.19
CA GLY A 355 7.67 41.91 12.86
C GLY A 355 7.75 42.30 14.34
N GLY A 356 8.92 42.20 14.97
CA GLY A 356 9.15 42.51 16.39
C GLY A 356 9.22 44.00 16.76
N ARG A 357 8.72 44.90 15.90
CA ARG A 357 8.64 46.35 16.15
C ARG A 357 7.24 46.88 15.83
N GLN A 358 6.32 46.68 16.77
CA GLN A 358 5.08 47.46 16.92
C GLN A 358 4.92 47.85 18.38
#